data_AF-U5QEW2-F1
#
_entry.id   AF-U5QEW2-F1
#
_cell.length_a   1.000
_cell.length_b   1.000
_cell.length_c   1.000
_cell.angle_alpha   90.00
_cell.angle_beta   90.00
_cell.angle_gamma   90.00
#
_symmetry.space_group_name_H-M   'P 1'
#
loop_
_entity.id
_entity.type
_entity.pdbx_description
1 polymer ?
#
loop_
_entity_poly.entity_id
_entity_poly.type
_entity_poly.pdbx_seq_one_letter_code
_entity_poly.pdbx_strand_id
1 'polypeptide(L)'
;MDPDQLQFFEKDFWPDLECVPMGVRFKLDSCKTKVSLRHWQLLSSAERAQLVALPCDSPEALAHFQATLAALATRYDFPLLPIAVDPSPWQLEPHCGLDDQSWQALSPFERFICIKAANKPELLAAILAALFSSSK
;
A
#
# COMPACT_ATOMS: atom_id res chain seq x y z
N MET A 1 -3.08 -10.45 7.04
CA MET A 1 -3.53 -9.81 5.79
C MET A 1 -2.31 -9.49 4.95
N ASP A 2 -2.25 -9.95 3.71
CA ASP A 2 -1.15 -9.66 2.79
C ASP A 2 -1.48 -8.50 1.82
N PRO A 3 -0.48 -7.92 1.11
CA PRO A 3 -0.71 -6.83 0.16
C PRO A 3 -1.68 -7.12 -0.98
N ASP A 4 -1.86 -8.39 -1.34
CA ASP A 4 -2.74 -8.80 -2.43
C ASP A 4 -4.19 -8.99 -1.93
N GLN A 5 -4.36 -9.43 -0.68
CA GLN A 5 -5.64 -9.50 0.02
C GLN A 5 -6.21 -8.11 0.37
N LEU A 6 -5.37 -7.09 0.51
CA LEU A 6 -5.83 -5.72 0.79
C LEU A 6 -6.72 -5.15 -0.33
N GLN A 7 -6.59 -5.63 -1.56
CA GLN A 7 -7.42 -5.21 -2.69
C GLN A 7 -8.92 -5.41 -2.43
N PHE A 8 -9.27 -6.44 -1.65
CA PHE A 8 -10.64 -6.71 -1.25
C PHE A 8 -11.17 -5.64 -0.28
N PHE A 9 -10.34 -5.21 0.67
CA PHE A 9 -10.70 -4.17 1.64
C PHE A 9 -10.75 -2.78 1.01
N GLU A 10 -9.82 -2.43 0.11
CA GLU A 10 -9.77 -1.09 -0.45
C GLU A 10 -10.87 -0.80 -1.48
N LYS A 11 -11.42 -1.83 -2.13
CA LYS A 11 -12.52 -1.67 -3.09
C LYS A 11 -13.77 -1.04 -2.47
N ASP A 12 -14.04 -1.35 -1.20
CA ASP A 12 -15.21 -0.81 -0.48
C ASP A 12 -15.04 0.67 -0.10
N PHE A 13 -13.81 1.17 -0.08
CA PHE A 13 -13.50 2.57 0.28
C PHE A 13 -13.06 3.44 -0.91
N TRP A 14 -12.55 2.85 -2.00
CA TRP A 14 -12.05 3.55 -3.19
C TRP A 14 -12.41 2.82 -4.50
N PRO A 15 -13.69 2.79 -4.88
CA PRO A 15 -14.17 1.98 -6.01
C PRO A 15 -13.52 2.38 -7.35
N ASP A 16 -13.25 3.67 -7.55
CA ASP A 16 -12.74 4.21 -8.82
C ASP A 16 -11.21 4.32 -8.89
N LEU A 17 -10.50 3.94 -7.81
CA LEU A 17 -9.03 4.05 -7.69
C LEU A 17 -8.49 5.45 -8.05
N GLU A 18 -9.29 6.51 -7.84
CA GLU A 18 -8.87 7.90 -8.12
C GLU A 18 -7.74 8.36 -7.19
N CYS A 19 -7.68 7.75 -6.00
CA CYS A 19 -6.56 7.85 -5.08
C CYS A 19 -5.61 6.65 -5.24
N VAL A 20 -4.32 6.85 -4.95
CA VAL A 20 -3.36 5.75 -4.85
C VAL A 20 -3.74 4.86 -3.67
N PRO A 21 -4.08 3.58 -3.87
CA PRO A 21 -4.44 2.67 -2.78
C PRO A 21 -3.24 2.38 -1.87
N MET A 22 -3.49 2.06 -0.59
CA MET A 22 -2.47 1.73 0.40
C MET A 22 -1.60 0.54 -0.04
N GLY A 23 -2.17 -0.48 -0.70
CA GLY A 23 -1.38 -1.59 -1.24
C GLY A 23 -0.34 -1.10 -2.25
N VAL A 24 -0.74 -0.19 -3.15
CA VAL A 24 0.19 0.42 -4.13
C VAL A 24 1.20 1.34 -3.45
N ARG A 25 0.80 2.10 -2.42
CA ARG A 25 1.73 2.94 -1.64
C ARG A 25 2.81 2.09 -0.96
N PHE A 26 2.45 0.94 -0.40
CA PHE A 26 3.40 0.01 0.19
C PHE A 26 4.42 -0.51 -0.85
N LYS A 27 3.96 -0.84 -2.06
CA LYS A 27 4.84 -1.25 -3.18
C LYS A 27 5.78 -0.12 -3.60
N LEU A 28 5.25 1.10 -3.74
CA LEU A 28 6.02 2.31 -4.06
C LEU A 28 7.11 2.57 -3.01
N ASP A 29 6.76 2.47 -1.72
CA ASP A 29 7.70 2.65 -0.62
C ASP A 29 8.77 1.54 -0.60
N SER A 30 8.38 0.28 -0.89
CA SER A 30 9.30 -0.85 -1.03
C SER A 30 10.28 -0.68 -2.20
N CYS A 31 9.82 -0.08 -3.30
CA CYS A 31 10.65 0.32 -4.44
C CYS A 31 11.40 1.65 -4.24
N LYS A 32 11.21 2.34 -3.11
CA LYS A 32 11.79 3.67 -2.83
C LYS A 32 11.46 4.70 -3.90
N THR A 33 10.26 4.62 -4.47
CA THR A 33 9.81 5.49 -5.56
C THR A 33 8.47 6.12 -5.25
N LYS A 34 8.22 7.31 -5.80
CA LYS A 34 6.99 8.06 -5.60
C LYS A 34 6.34 8.41 -6.93
N VAL A 35 5.03 8.24 -6.97
CA VAL A 35 4.15 8.77 -8.01
C VAL A 35 3.28 9.86 -7.39
N SER A 36 3.14 11.00 -8.07
CA SER A 36 2.22 12.05 -7.62
C SER A 36 0.77 11.62 -7.86
N LEU A 37 -0.18 12.10 -7.04
CA LEU A 37 -1.60 11.81 -7.27
C LEU A 37 -2.05 12.21 -8.68
N ARG A 38 -1.57 13.36 -9.18
CA ARG A 38 -1.83 13.82 -10.54
C ARG A 38 -1.34 12.81 -11.59
N HIS A 39 -0.14 12.27 -11.45
CA HIS A 39 0.40 11.28 -12.40
C HIS A 39 -0.33 9.94 -12.30
N TRP A 40 -0.70 9.51 -11.09
CA TRP A 40 -1.55 8.33 -10.91
C TRP A 40 -2.88 8.46 -11.64
N GLN A 41 -3.51 9.64 -11.58
CA GLN A 41 -4.79 9.92 -12.24
C GLN A 41 -4.68 10.02 -13.77
N LEU A 42 -3.47 10.11 -14.35
CA LEU A 42 -3.28 9.99 -15.80
C LEU A 42 -3.46 8.55 -16.30
N LEU A 43 -3.23 7.57 -15.43
CA LEU A 43 -3.37 6.16 -15.77
C LEU A 43 -4.84 5.80 -15.97
N SER A 44 -5.12 4.98 -16.97
CA SER A 44 -6.45 4.41 -17.17
C SER A 44 -6.86 3.53 -15.98
N SER A 45 -8.17 3.32 -15.80
CA SER A 45 -8.67 2.43 -14.74
C SER A 45 -8.11 1.01 -14.85
N ALA A 46 -7.87 0.53 -16.08
CA ALA A 46 -7.27 -0.79 -16.33
C ALA A 46 -5.80 -0.86 -15.89
N GLU A 47 -5.02 0.19 -16.14
CA GLU A 47 -3.60 0.24 -15.73
C GLU A 47 -3.47 0.41 -14.21
N ARG A 48 -4.37 1.20 -13.60
CA ARG A 48 -4.46 1.30 -12.13
C ARG A 48 -4.81 -0.06 -11.52
N ALA A 49 -5.79 -0.76 -12.08
CA ALA A 49 -6.15 -2.12 -11.64
C ALA A 49 -5.00 -3.12 -11.84
N GLN A 50 -4.24 -3.02 -12.94
CA GLN A 50 -3.05 -3.86 -13.16
C GLN A 50 -2.01 -3.65 -12.06
N LEU A 51 -1.63 -2.40 -11.76
CA LEU A 51 -0.64 -2.10 -10.72
C LEU A 51 -1.10 -2.55 -9.32
N VAL A 52 -2.41 -2.48 -9.07
CA VAL A 52 -3.03 -3.00 -7.85
C VAL A 52 -2.86 -4.53 -7.78
N ALA A 53 -3.09 -5.24 -8.88
CA ALA A 53 -3.05 -6.71 -8.98
C ALA A 53 -1.65 -7.35 -8.91
N LEU A 54 -0.58 -6.60 -9.19
CA LEU A 54 0.78 -7.17 -9.20
C LEU A 54 1.26 -7.53 -7.79
N PRO A 55 1.83 -8.73 -7.56
CA PRO A 55 2.34 -9.12 -6.25
C PRO A 55 3.56 -8.29 -5.84
N CYS A 56 3.90 -8.32 -4.54
CA CYS A 56 5.12 -7.70 -4.01
C CYS A 56 5.74 -8.46 -2.82
N ASP A 57 5.44 -9.75 -2.73
CA ASP A 57 5.90 -10.67 -1.68
C ASP A 57 7.32 -11.19 -1.88
N SER A 58 7.90 -10.99 -3.06
CA SER A 58 9.25 -11.41 -3.42
C SER A 58 10.03 -10.32 -4.16
N PRO A 59 11.38 -10.38 -4.16
CA PRO A 59 12.20 -9.44 -4.93
C PRO A 59 11.87 -9.44 -6.43
N GLU A 60 11.54 -10.59 -7.00
CA GLU A 60 11.16 -10.72 -8.42
C GLU A 60 9.80 -10.05 -8.70
N ALA A 61 8.81 -10.30 -7.84
CA ALA A 61 7.51 -9.63 -7.92
C ALA A 61 7.63 -8.10 -7.81
N LEU A 62 8.46 -7.62 -6.87
CA LEU A 62 8.71 -6.20 -6.69
C LEU A 62 9.42 -5.58 -7.91
N ALA A 63 10.39 -6.29 -8.50
CA ALA A 63 11.05 -5.86 -9.74
C ALA A 63 10.06 -5.79 -10.92
N HIS A 64 9.13 -6.75 -11.01
CA HIS A 64 8.09 -6.75 -12.03
C HIS A 64 7.10 -5.58 -11.87
N PHE A 65 6.69 -5.28 -10.64
CA PHE A 65 5.91 -4.08 -10.33
C PHE A 65 6.65 -2.81 -10.76
N GLN A 66 7.93 -2.69 -10.39
CA GLN A 66 8.75 -1.53 -10.74
C GLN A 66 8.91 -1.34 -12.25
N ALA A 67 9.15 -2.43 -12.99
CA ALA A 67 9.27 -2.40 -14.44
C ALA A 67 7.95 -1.99 -15.12
N THR A 68 6.82 -2.52 -14.64
CA THR A 68 5.49 -2.15 -15.15
C THR A 68 5.21 -0.67 -14.90
N LEU A 69 5.51 -0.17 -13.70
CA LEU A 69 5.34 1.24 -13.37
C LEU A 69 6.23 2.15 -14.23
N ALA A 70 7.48 1.76 -14.45
CA ALA A 70 8.42 2.51 -15.29
C ALA A 70 7.93 2.60 -16.75
N ALA A 71 7.42 1.50 -17.31
CA ALA A 71 6.87 1.50 -18.66
C ALA A 71 5.66 2.46 -18.79
N LEU A 72 4.79 2.51 -17.79
CA LEU A 72 3.67 3.46 -17.74
C LEU A 72 4.16 4.90 -17.60
N ALA A 73 5.15 5.15 -16.73
CA ALA A 73 5.76 6.47 -16.56
C ALA A 73 6.36 7.00 -17.87
N THR A 74 7.05 6.14 -18.64
CA THR A 74 7.54 6.48 -19.99
C THR A 74 6.40 6.76 -20.96
N ARG A 75 5.35 5.95 -20.95
CA ARG A 75 4.20 6.10 -21.87
C ARG A 75 3.43 7.40 -21.66
N TYR A 76 3.25 7.80 -20.39
CA TYR A 76 2.49 8.99 -20.01
C TYR A 76 3.36 10.21 -19.75
N ASP A 77 4.67 10.10 -20.00
CA ASP A 77 5.67 11.15 -19.83
C ASP A 77 5.61 11.84 -18.45
N PHE A 78 5.75 11.03 -17.39
CA PHE A 78 5.85 11.55 -16.03
C PHE A 78 7.06 11.01 -15.25
N PRO A 79 7.65 11.81 -14.35
CA PRO A 79 8.79 11.37 -13.56
C PRO A 79 8.36 10.44 -12.40
N LEU A 80 9.16 9.40 -12.18
CA LEU A 80 9.20 8.65 -10.93
C LEU A 80 10.27 9.28 -10.02
N LEU A 81 9.87 9.74 -8.84
CA LEU A 81 10.78 10.44 -7.93
C LEU A 81 11.32 9.46 -6.88
N PRO A 82 12.64 9.45 -6.61
CA PRO A 82 13.18 8.67 -5.51
C PRO A 82 12.66 9.21 -4.17
N ILE A 83 12.42 8.32 -3.21
CA ILE A 83 12.13 8.67 -1.82
C ILE A 83 13.40 8.45 -1.00
N ALA A 84 13.68 9.35 -0.06
CA ALA A 84 14.78 9.16 0.89
C ALA A 84 14.61 7.84 1.66
N VAL A 85 15.72 7.18 2.01
CA VAL A 85 15.70 6.02 2.90
C VAL A 85 15.42 6.52 4.31
N ASP A 86 14.15 6.73 4.62
CA ASP A 86 13.65 6.76 5.99
C ASP A 86 13.51 5.30 6.46
N PRO A 87 13.76 4.93 7.72
CA PRO A 87 13.16 3.74 8.30
C PRO A 87 11.64 3.87 8.13
N SER A 88 11.15 3.36 7.00
CA SER A 88 9.79 2.95 6.70
C SER A 88 8.93 3.06 7.96
N PRO A 89 8.20 4.17 8.20
CA PRO A 89 7.67 4.53 9.52
C PRO A 89 6.82 3.45 10.23
N TRP A 90 6.37 2.43 9.50
CA TRP A 90 5.77 1.18 9.99
C TRP A 90 6.75 0.20 10.67
N GLN A 91 8.03 0.55 10.71
CA GLN A 91 9.10 -0.10 11.45
C GLN A 91 9.38 0.58 12.80
N LEU A 92 8.76 1.74 13.06
CA LEU A 92 8.81 2.51 14.32
C LEU A 92 7.38 2.77 14.81
N GLU A 93 7.21 3.25 16.06
CA GLU A 93 5.91 3.18 16.77
C GLU A 93 4.95 4.35 16.50
N PRO A 94 3.84 4.12 15.77
CA PRO A 94 2.53 4.62 16.18
C PRO A 94 1.61 3.45 16.55
N HIS A 95 1.32 3.32 17.84
CA HIS A 95 0.60 2.18 18.41
C HIS A 95 -0.90 2.09 18.05
N CYS A 96 -1.50 2.97 17.25
CA CYS A 96 -2.88 2.87 16.73
C CYS A 96 -3.98 2.37 17.71
N GLY A 97 -3.81 2.56 19.03
CA GLY A 97 -4.70 2.03 20.07
C GLY A 97 -4.46 0.57 20.51
N LEU A 98 -3.41 -0.08 20.01
CA LEU A 98 -2.93 -1.43 20.35
C LEU A 98 -1.87 -1.39 21.45
N ASP A 99 -1.75 -2.50 22.20
CA ASP A 99 -0.62 -2.73 23.10
C ASP A 99 0.63 -3.22 22.34
N ASP A 100 1.78 -3.20 23.02
CA ASP A 100 3.07 -3.58 22.45
C ASP A 100 3.07 -5.02 21.91
N GLN A 101 2.42 -5.94 22.61
CA GLN A 101 2.39 -7.35 22.23
C GLN A 101 1.62 -7.54 20.91
N SER A 102 0.44 -6.94 20.81
CA SER A 102 -0.41 -6.97 19.62
C SER A 102 0.27 -6.29 18.44
N TRP A 103 0.93 -5.16 18.68
CA TRP A 103 1.68 -4.45 17.65
C TRP A 103 2.88 -5.25 17.11
N GLN A 104 3.64 -5.88 18.01
CA GLN A 104 4.79 -6.70 17.62
C GLN A 104 4.39 -7.96 16.85
N ALA A 105 3.18 -8.48 17.06
CA ALA A 105 2.65 -9.63 16.33
C ALA A 105 2.29 -9.30 14.86
N LEU A 106 2.06 -8.02 14.53
CA LEU A 106 1.73 -7.60 13.16
C LEU A 106 2.94 -7.67 12.23
N SER A 107 2.71 -8.10 10.99
CA SER A 107 3.69 -7.99 9.92
C SER A 107 3.97 -6.51 9.56
N PRO A 108 5.08 -6.20 8.87
CA PRO A 108 5.37 -4.84 8.42
C PRO A 108 4.24 -4.20 7.60
N PHE A 109 3.54 -5.00 6.79
CA PHE A 109 2.41 -4.53 5.98
C PHE A 109 1.18 -4.21 6.85
N GLU A 110 0.89 -5.04 7.85
CA GLU A 110 -0.24 -4.82 8.76
C GLU A 110 -0.02 -3.57 9.63
N ARG A 111 1.21 -3.33 10.09
CA ARG A 111 1.59 -2.06 10.74
C ARG A 111 1.42 -0.88 9.81
N PHE A 112 1.84 -1.02 8.54
CA PHE A 112 1.69 0.03 7.53
C PHE A 112 0.23 0.45 7.34
N ILE A 113 -0.69 -0.49 7.14
CA ILE A 113 -2.11 -0.17 6.92
C ILE A 113 -2.75 0.46 8.17
N CYS A 114 -2.40 0.00 9.38
CA CYS A 114 -2.88 0.60 10.63
C CYS A 114 -2.46 2.07 10.74
N ILE A 115 -1.19 2.38 10.47
CA ILE A 115 -0.68 3.77 10.51
C ILE A 115 -1.35 4.64 9.47
N LYS A 116 -1.53 4.13 8.23
CA LYS A 116 -2.21 4.90 7.17
C LYS A 116 -3.70 5.09 7.44
N ALA A 117 -4.32 4.18 8.18
CA ALA A 117 -5.71 4.27 8.61
C ALA A 117 -5.90 5.04 9.93
N ALA A 118 -4.84 5.38 10.67
CA ALA A 118 -4.92 5.96 12.02
C ALA A 118 -5.83 7.20 12.13
N ASN A 119 -5.87 8.03 11.08
CA ASN A 119 -6.71 9.24 11.03
C ASN A 119 -8.14 8.97 10.49
N LYS A 120 -8.53 7.71 10.29
CA LYS A 120 -9.85 7.27 9.83
C LYS A 120 -10.38 6.19 10.78
N PRO A 121 -11.03 6.56 11.90
CA PRO A 121 -11.38 5.62 12.97
C PRO A 121 -12.19 4.42 12.51
N GLU A 122 -13.16 4.60 11.60
CA GLU A 122 -13.97 3.49 11.10
C GLU A 122 -13.18 2.51 10.23
N LEU A 123 -12.31 3.03 9.36
CA LEU A 123 -11.42 2.20 8.56
C LEU A 123 -10.41 1.45 9.45
N LEU A 124 -9.84 2.14 10.44
CA LEU A 124 -8.93 1.52 11.40
C LEU A 124 -9.64 0.40 12.18
N ALA A 125 -10.85 0.64 12.68
CA ALA A 125 -11.63 -0.38 13.39
C ALA A 125 -11.92 -1.61 12.51
N ALA A 126 -12.30 -1.40 11.24
CA ALA A 126 -12.54 -2.48 10.28
C ALA A 126 -11.26 -3.29 10.00
N ILE A 127 -10.12 -2.62 9.80
CA ILE A 127 -8.82 -3.26 9.59
C ILE A 127 -8.45 -4.09 10.83
N LEU A 128 -8.49 -3.52 12.03
CA LEU A 128 -8.15 -4.22 13.27
C LEU A 128 -9.05 -5.44 13.47
N ALA A 129 -10.37 -5.31 13.24
CA ALA A 129 -11.29 -6.43 13.31
C ALA A 129 -10.90 -7.57 12.34
N ALA A 130 -10.55 -7.25 11.10
CA ALA A 130 -10.13 -8.25 10.11
C ALA A 130 -8.81 -8.95 10.47
N LEU A 131 -7.83 -8.19 10.97
CA LEU A 131 -6.52 -8.71 11.38
C LEU A 131 -6.65 -9.71 12.53
N PHE A 132 -7.42 -9.37 13.57
CA PHE A 132 -7.56 -10.23 14.75
C PHE A 132 -8.64 -11.31 14.61
N SER A 133 -9.54 -11.21 13.63
CA SER A 133 -10.50 -12.29 13.33
C SER A 133 -9.88 -13.46 12.56
N SER A 134 -8.75 -13.24 11.87
CA SER A 134 -8.07 -14.26 11.06
C SER A 134 -7.02 -15.08 11.85
N SER A 135 -6.80 -14.77 13.13
CA SER A 135 -5.85 -15.48 14.02
C SER A 135 -6.49 -16.63 14.82
N LYS A 136 -7.59 -17.22 14.33
CA LYS A 136 -8.22 -18.42 14.91
C LYS A 136 -8.32 -19.55 13.92
#